data_AF-A0A1H8CQV1-F1
#
_entry.id   AF-A0A1H8CQV1-F1
#
_cell.length_a   1.000
_cell.length_b   1.000
_cell.length_c   1.000
_cell.angle_alpha   90.00
_cell.angle_beta   90.00
_cell.angle_gamma   90.00
#
_symmetry.space_group_name_H-M   'P 1'
#
loop_
_entity.id
_entity.type
_entity.pdbx_description
1 polymer ?
#
loop_
_entity_poly.entity_id
_entity_poly.type
_entity_poly.pdbx_seq_one_letter_code
_entity_poly.pdbx_strand_id
1 'polypeptide(L)'
;MLCAALLHNTVEDTETSAEELKVLFGQDVVPIVLGVTDDKSLPKEVPKQAQIDNAPPLSREAKIVQLADKICHLRDILAALPADWSAERKRDYFSWVGKVVAGIQGVHPQLEAVFDALVERQREIC
;
A
#
# COMPACT_ATOMS: atom_id res chain seq x y z
N MET A 1 -2.87 -11.14 -10.84
CA MET A 1 -2.39 -9.83 -10.33
C MET A 1 -3.43 -8.73 -10.42
N LEU A 2 -3.95 -8.36 -11.61
CA LEU A 2 -4.93 -7.25 -11.72
C LEU A 2 -6.20 -7.47 -10.88
N CYS A 3 -6.72 -8.70 -10.83
CA CYS A 3 -7.83 -9.04 -9.92
C CYS A 3 -7.46 -8.79 -8.45
N ALA A 4 -6.24 -9.17 -8.03
CA ALA A 4 -5.78 -8.91 -6.67
C ALA A 4 -5.67 -7.41 -6.37
N ALA A 5 -5.25 -6.59 -7.35
CA ALA A 5 -5.25 -5.13 -7.18
C ALA A 5 -6.66 -4.56 -6.98
N LEU A 6 -7.67 -5.09 -7.68
CA LEU A 6 -9.07 -4.70 -7.47
C LEU A 6 -9.62 -5.16 -6.11
N LEU A 7 -9.10 -6.26 -5.58
CA LEU A 7 -9.61 -6.94 -4.38
C LEU A 7 -8.76 -6.71 -3.13
N HIS A 8 -7.69 -5.91 -3.21
CA HIS A 8 -6.67 -5.84 -2.15
C HIS A 8 -7.23 -5.44 -0.77
N ASN A 9 -8.29 -4.62 -0.76
CA ASN A 9 -8.96 -4.18 0.47
C ASN A 9 -10.18 -5.03 0.87
N THR A 10 -10.62 -6.02 0.08
CA THR A 10 -11.89 -6.70 0.40
C THR A 10 -11.79 -7.53 1.67
N VAL A 11 -10.71 -8.29 1.85
CA VAL A 11 -10.52 -9.08 3.09
C VAL A 11 -10.36 -8.17 4.31
N GLU A 12 -9.83 -6.97 4.10
CA GLU A 12 -9.58 -6.00 5.15
C GLU A 12 -10.83 -5.21 5.56
N ASP A 13 -11.58 -4.69 4.58
CA ASP A 13 -12.62 -3.68 4.77
C ASP A 13 -14.06 -4.21 4.63
N THR A 14 -14.24 -5.47 4.24
CA THR A 14 -15.55 -6.09 4.05
C THR A 14 -15.66 -7.43 4.78
N GLU A 15 -16.78 -8.12 4.63
CA GLU A 15 -16.99 -9.47 5.16
C GLU A 15 -16.37 -10.57 4.27
N THR A 16 -15.63 -10.19 3.22
CA THR A 16 -15.07 -11.13 2.25
C THR A 16 -13.97 -12.00 2.87
N SER A 17 -14.08 -13.32 2.68
CA SER A 17 -13.11 -14.28 3.21
C SER A 17 -12.07 -14.73 2.18
N ALA A 18 -10.92 -15.23 2.65
CA ALA A 18 -9.91 -15.84 1.78
C ALA A 18 -10.45 -17.05 0.99
N GLU A 19 -11.35 -17.83 1.59
CA GLU A 19 -11.98 -18.99 0.94
C GLU A 19 -12.95 -18.55 -0.16
N GLU A 20 -13.71 -17.46 0.06
CA GLU A 20 -14.54 -16.86 -0.98
C GLU A 20 -13.70 -16.38 -2.16
N LEU A 21 -12.58 -15.70 -1.90
CA LEU A 21 -11.65 -15.28 -2.95
C LEU A 21 -11.10 -16.45 -3.74
N LYS A 22 -10.75 -17.55 -3.07
CA LYS A 22 -10.26 -18.77 -3.70
C LYS A 22 -11.31 -19.39 -4.63
N VAL A 23 -12.56 -19.46 -4.19
CA VAL A 23 -13.66 -20.04 -4.97
C VAL A 23 -13.98 -19.19 -6.21
N LEU A 24 -13.98 -17.86 -6.08
CA LEU A 24 -14.42 -16.96 -7.15
C LEU A 24 -13.30 -16.54 -8.11
N PHE A 25 -12.07 -16.40 -7.62
CA PHE A 25 -10.94 -15.82 -8.38
C PHE A 25 -9.74 -16.76 -8.50
N GLY A 26 -9.78 -17.92 -7.84
CA GLY A 26 -8.73 -18.94 -7.89
C GLY A 26 -7.61 -18.75 -6.88
N GLN A 27 -6.83 -19.81 -6.70
CA GLN A 27 -5.79 -19.91 -5.67
C GLN A 27 -4.65 -18.89 -5.85
N ASP A 28 -4.39 -18.43 -7.08
CA ASP A 28 -3.27 -17.52 -7.38
C ASP A 28 -3.51 -16.08 -6.90
N VAL A 29 -4.78 -15.68 -6.70
CA VAL A 29 -5.15 -14.33 -6.26
C VAL A 29 -5.03 -14.19 -4.75
N VAL A 30 -5.41 -15.23 -4.01
CA VAL A 30 -5.45 -15.27 -2.55
C VAL A 30 -4.13 -14.84 -1.89
N PRO A 31 -2.95 -15.41 -2.23
CA PRO A 31 -1.70 -15.05 -1.56
C PRO A 31 -1.29 -13.60 -1.82
N ILE A 32 -1.69 -13.02 -2.95
CA ILE A 32 -1.41 -11.62 -3.26
C ILE A 32 -2.28 -10.72 -2.37
N VAL A 33 -3.59 -10.99 -2.30
CA VAL A 33 -4.52 -10.21 -1.48
C VAL A 33 -4.16 -10.31 0.00
N LEU A 34 -3.96 -11.52 0.52
CA LEU A 34 -3.58 -11.72 1.92
C LEU A 34 -2.21 -11.13 2.24
N GLY A 35 -1.28 -11.09 1.29
CA GLY A 35 0.02 -10.46 1.48
C GLY A 35 -0.06 -8.93 1.65
N VAL A 36 -1.14 -8.29 1.20
CA VAL A 36 -1.31 -6.83 1.28
C VAL A 36 -2.45 -6.39 2.20
N THR A 37 -3.13 -7.33 2.85
CA THR A 37 -4.16 -7.08 3.87
C THR A 37 -3.51 -6.81 5.22
N ASP A 38 -3.87 -5.71 5.88
CA ASP A 38 -3.43 -5.42 7.24
C ASP A 38 -4.20 -6.26 8.27
N ASP A 39 -3.50 -6.69 9.33
CA ASP A 39 -4.13 -7.32 10.48
C ASP A 39 -4.78 -6.27 11.39
N LYS A 40 -6.09 -6.10 11.23
CA LYS A 40 -6.91 -5.16 12.01
C LYS A 40 -7.09 -5.55 13.48
N SER A 41 -6.64 -6.73 13.91
CA SER A 41 -6.62 -7.08 15.33
C SER A 41 -5.52 -6.35 16.12
N LEU A 42 -4.57 -5.71 15.42
CA LEU A 42 -3.44 -5.00 16.03
C LEU A 42 -3.79 -3.54 16.39
N PRO A 43 -3.21 -2.97 17.47
CA PRO A 43 -3.42 -1.56 17.86
C PRO A 43 -2.93 -0.59 16.78
N LYS A 44 -3.64 0.51 16.48
CA LYS A 44 -3.38 1.48 15.37
C LYS A 44 -1.93 1.91 15.07
N GLU A 45 -1.03 1.92 16.04
CA GLU A 45 0.39 2.26 15.82
C GLU A 45 1.22 1.08 15.30
N VAL A 46 0.79 -0.15 15.59
CA VAL A 46 1.42 -1.41 15.18
C VAL A 46 1.25 -1.71 13.67
N PRO A 47 0.10 -1.42 13.00
CA PRO A 47 -0.08 -1.61 11.56
C PRO A 47 0.97 -0.92 10.70
N LYS A 48 1.39 0.31 11.05
CA LYS A 48 2.36 1.05 10.26
C LYS A 48 3.74 0.40 10.27
N GLN A 49 4.19 -0.09 11.43
CA GLN A 49 5.47 -0.80 11.53
C GLN A 49 5.36 -2.19 10.90
N ALA A 50 4.22 -2.88 11.09
CA ALA A 50 3.96 -4.17 10.45
C ALA A 50 4.03 -4.09 8.92
N GLN A 51 3.51 -3.04 8.29
CA GLN A 51 3.66 -2.85 6.84
C GLN A 51 5.13 -2.67 6.41
N ILE A 52 5.96 -2.03 7.22
CA ILE A 52 7.41 -1.89 6.94
C ILE A 52 8.09 -3.26 7.05
N ASP A 53 7.79 -4.02 8.11
CA ASP A 53 8.42 -5.30 8.39
C ASP A 53 7.97 -6.41 7.43
N ASN A 54 6.70 -6.35 7.00
CA ASN A 54 6.10 -7.34 6.11
C ASN A 54 6.35 -7.04 4.63
N ALA A 55 6.75 -5.83 4.25
CA ALA A 55 7.03 -5.45 2.86
C ALA A 55 8.16 -6.28 2.20
N PRO A 56 9.35 -6.45 2.81
CA PRO A 56 10.45 -7.22 2.21
C PRO A 56 10.13 -8.67 1.82
N PRO A 57 9.45 -9.49 2.65
CA PRO A 57 9.14 -10.88 2.31
C PRO A 57 8.01 -11.07 1.29
N LEU A 58 7.30 -10.00 0.87
CA LEU A 58 6.22 -10.12 -0.11
C LEU A 58 6.69 -10.71 -1.45
N SER A 59 5.77 -11.44 -2.09
CA SER A 59 5.96 -11.85 -3.49
C SER A 59 6.09 -10.63 -4.40
N ARG A 60 6.70 -10.81 -5.58
CA ARG A 60 6.88 -9.73 -6.55
C ARG A 60 5.54 -9.07 -6.92
N GLU A 61 4.49 -9.87 -7.11
CA GLU A 61 3.15 -9.40 -7.45
C GLU A 61 2.52 -8.60 -6.31
N ALA A 62 2.66 -9.06 -5.07
CA ALA A 62 2.16 -8.34 -3.89
C ALA A 62 2.90 -7.02 -3.69
N LYS A 63 4.22 -6.98 -3.91
CA LYS A 63 5.02 -5.74 -3.91
C LYS A 63 4.53 -4.73 -4.95
N ILE A 64 4.19 -5.18 -6.16
CA ILE A 64 3.65 -4.31 -7.21
C ILE A 64 2.29 -3.73 -6.79
N VAL A 65 1.41 -4.56 -6.22
CA VAL A 65 0.10 -4.11 -5.72
C VAL A 65 0.27 -3.10 -4.58
N GLN A 66 1.13 -3.40 -3.60
CA GLN A 66 1.40 -2.50 -2.48
C GLN A 66 2.02 -1.17 -2.95
N LEU A 67 2.93 -1.20 -3.91
CA LEU A 67 3.51 0.01 -4.50
C LEU A 67 2.45 0.86 -5.22
N ALA A 68 1.58 0.23 -6.01
CA ALA A 68 0.50 0.92 -6.72
C ALA A 68 -0.51 1.55 -5.76
N ASP A 69 -0.88 0.84 -4.69
CA ASP A 69 -1.73 1.35 -3.60
C ASP A 69 -1.13 2.63 -2.99
N LYS A 70 0.15 2.57 -2.58
CA LYS A 70 0.82 3.71 -1.96
C LYS A 70 0.92 4.90 -2.91
N ILE A 71 1.21 4.68 -4.20
CA ILE A 71 1.19 5.73 -5.22
C ILE A 71 -0.20 6.37 -5.33
N CYS A 72 -1.28 5.58 -5.31
CA CYS A 72 -2.66 6.09 -5.34
C CYS A 72 -2.93 6.99 -4.14
N HIS A 73 -2.65 6.51 -2.93
CA HIS A 73 -2.83 7.28 -1.70
C HIS A 73 -2.03 8.58 -1.68
N LEU A 74 -0.77 8.58 -2.13
CA LEU A 74 0.04 9.80 -2.20
C LEU A 74 -0.50 10.81 -3.21
N ARG A 75 -1.03 10.35 -4.36
CA ARG A 75 -1.69 11.23 -5.34
C ARG A 75 -2.92 11.89 -4.76
N ASP A 76 -3.74 11.13 -4.03
CA ASP A 76 -4.95 11.67 -3.40
C ASP A 76 -4.61 12.74 -2.36
N ILE A 77 -3.60 12.50 -1.52
CA ILE A 77 -3.12 13.48 -0.53
C ILE A 77 -2.60 14.76 -1.20
N LEU A 78 -1.93 14.66 -2.35
CA LEU A 78 -1.42 15.83 -3.08
C LEU A 78 -2.50 16.58 -3.87
N ALA A 79 -3.50 15.87 -4.40
CA ALA A 79 -4.57 16.44 -5.21
C ALA A 79 -5.65 17.10 -4.35
N ALA A 80 -6.05 16.42 -3.28
CA ALA A 80 -7.04 16.88 -2.32
C ALA A 80 -6.40 16.77 -0.94
N LEU A 81 -5.52 17.73 -0.62
CA LEU A 81 -4.97 17.88 0.73
C LEU A 81 -6.12 17.74 1.73
N PRO A 82 -6.17 16.69 2.57
CA PRO A 82 -7.23 16.57 3.55
C PRO A 82 -7.20 17.86 4.37
N ALA A 83 -8.32 18.60 4.37
CA ALA A 83 -8.38 19.94 4.95
C ALA A 83 -8.05 19.93 6.45
N ASP A 84 -8.18 18.77 7.08
CA ASP A 84 -7.92 18.46 8.48
C ASP A 84 -6.48 17.99 8.77
N TRP A 85 -5.65 17.73 7.75
CA TRP A 85 -4.26 17.30 7.97
C TRP A 85 -3.29 18.47 8.04
N SER A 86 -2.58 18.58 9.16
CA SER A 86 -1.43 19.47 9.31
C SER A 86 -0.33 19.11 8.31
N ALA A 87 0.54 20.07 7.99
CA ALA A 87 1.72 19.84 7.14
C ALA A 87 2.65 18.77 7.74
N GLU A 88 2.76 18.73 9.07
CA GLU A 88 3.52 17.71 9.79
C GLU A 88 2.96 16.31 9.58
N ARG A 89 1.65 16.12 9.76
CA ARG A 89 1.00 14.82 9.55
C ARG A 89 1.18 14.30 8.12
N LYS A 90 1.19 15.21 7.13
CA LYS A 90 1.48 14.88 5.73
C LYS A 90 2.92 14.40 5.55
N ARG A 91 3.89 15.14 6.08
CA ARG A 91 5.31 14.73 6.06
C ARG A 91 5.52 13.37 6.72
N ASP A 92 4.89 13.13 7.87
CA ASP A 92 4.99 11.85 8.58
C ASP A 92 4.39 10.70 7.77
N TYR A 93 3.28 10.94 7.07
CA TYR A 93 2.69 9.95 6.19
C TYR A 93 3.61 9.62 5.01
N PHE A 94 4.14 10.62 4.32
CA PHE A 94 5.11 10.41 3.22
C PHE A 94 6.37 9.70 3.70
N SER A 95 6.90 10.08 4.85
CA SER A 95 8.06 9.42 5.48
C SER A 95 7.77 7.96 5.79
N TRP A 96 6.60 7.65 6.34
CA TRP A 96 6.17 6.27 6.59
C TRP A 96 6.04 5.48 5.28
N VAL A 97 5.36 6.02 4.27
CA VAL A 97 5.25 5.35 2.96
C VAL A 97 6.63 5.09 2.36
N GLY A 98 7.56 6.04 2.47
CA GLY A 98 8.94 5.86 2.01
C GLY A 98 9.64 4.67 2.68
N LYS A 99 9.42 4.43 3.98
CA LYS A 99 9.96 3.26 4.69
C LYS A 99 9.35 1.94 4.18
N VAL A 100 8.06 1.91 3.88
CA VAL A 100 7.41 0.74 3.28
C VAL A 100 7.97 0.48 1.88
N VAL A 101 8.05 1.53 1.05
CA VAL A 101 8.52 1.42 -0.33
C VAL A 101 9.99 0.98 -0.41
N ALA A 102 10.82 1.38 0.55
CA ALA A 102 12.20 0.91 0.66
C ALA A 102 12.30 -0.63 0.79
N GLY A 103 11.30 -1.29 1.38
CA GLY A 103 11.24 -2.75 1.51
C GLY A 103 10.82 -3.49 0.23
N ILE A 104 10.28 -2.79 -0.77
CA ILE A 104 9.69 -3.40 -1.98
C ILE A 104 10.36 -2.97 -3.29
N GLN A 105 11.50 -2.28 -3.24
CA GLN A 105 12.22 -1.78 -4.43
C GLN A 105 12.70 -2.89 -5.37
N GLY A 106 12.96 -2.53 -6.64
CA GLY A 106 13.50 -3.43 -7.65
C GLY A 106 12.48 -4.37 -8.29
N VAL A 107 11.19 -4.06 -8.17
CA VAL A 107 10.09 -4.91 -8.68
C VAL A 107 9.44 -4.34 -9.93
N HIS A 108 9.39 -3.00 -10.06
CA HIS A 108 8.70 -2.32 -11.16
C HIS A 108 9.24 -0.89 -11.39
N PRO A 109 10.27 -0.72 -12.24
CA PRO A 109 10.96 0.56 -12.42
C PRO A 109 10.07 1.76 -12.75
N GLN A 110 9.02 1.57 -13.57
CA GLN A 110 8.13 2.68 -13.94
C GLN A 110 7.24 3.15 -12.79
N LEU A 111 6.83 2.25 -11.89
CA LEU A 111 6.05 2.63 -10.71
C LEU A 111 6.96 3.27 -9.66
N GLU A 112 8.18 2.76 -9.50
CA GLU A 112 9.21 3.36 -8.64
C GLU A 112 9.52 4.81 -9.08
N ALA A 113 9.71 5.05 -10.39
CA ALA A 113 9.91 6.41 -10.92
C ALA A 113 8.69 7.34 -10.66
N VAL A 114 7.46 6.81 -10.73
CA VAL A 114 6.26 7.56 -10.39
C VAL A 114 6.23 7.91 -8.90
N PHE A 115 6.61 6.95 -8.05
CA PHE A 115 6.72 7.17 -6.61
C PHE A 115 7.73 8.26 -6.28
N ASP A 116 8.93 8.19 -6.86
CA ASP A 116 10.00 9.18 -6.65
C ASP A 116 9.54 10.59 -7.06
N ALA A 117 8.85 10.73 -8.19
CA ALA A 117 8.31 12.01 -8.63
C ALA A 117 7.27 12.60 -7.66
N LEU A 118 6.46 11.75 -6.99
CA LEU A 118 5.50 12.21 -5.98
C LEU A 118 6.20 12.67 -4.69
N VAL A 119 7.27 11.97 -4.29
CA VAL A 119 8.08 12.35 -3.12
C VAL A 119 8.76 13.69 -3.35
N GLU A 120 9.34 13.92 -4.54
CA GLU A 120 9.95 15.22 -4.86
C GLU A 120 8.91 16.34 -4.87
N ARG A 121 7.74 16.13 -5.50
CA ARG A 121 6.66 17.12 -5.50
C ARG A 121 6.19 17.47 -4.08
N GLN A 122 6.16 16.52 -3.16
CA GLN A 122 5.80 16.80 -1.77
C GLN A 122 6.81 17.72 -1.08
N ARG A 123 8.10 17.59 -1.38
CA ARG A 123 9.16 18.47 -0.83
C ARG A 123 9.06 19.91 -1.34
N GLU A 124 8.49 20.12 -2.52
CA GLU A 124 8.27 21.47 -3.07
C GLU A 124 7.12 22.23 -2.39
N ILE A 125 6.17 21.51 -1.77
CA ILE A 125 4.91 22.07 -1.27
C ILE A 125 4.89 22.19 0.27
N CYS A 126 5.77 21.50 0.99
CA CYS A 126 5.79 21.40 2.47
C CYS A 126 7.04 22.00 3.11
#